data_AF-A0A9E5V319-F1
#
_entry.id   AF-A0A9E5V319-F1
#
_cell.length_a   1.000
_cell.length_b   1.000
_cell.length_c   1.000
_cell.angle_alpha   90.00
_cell.angle_beta   90.00
_cell.angle_gamma   90.00
#
_symmetry.space_group_name_H-M   'P 1'
#
loop_
_entity.id
_entity.type
_entity.pdbx_description
1 polymer ?
#
loop_
_entity_poly.entity_id
_entity_poly.type
_entity_poly.pdbx_seq_one_letter_code
_entity_poly.pdbx_strand_id
1 'polypeptide(L)'
;MAESLKGGSGLTDVFQDLAEYRQQLGLPIAGSEDDRSTVAKLEIGDRGFFGINSSSNPNPRPITLRVNPISRSHAEADALQQAFDAGVRGGRARLVVDRDLCRACGQNGGVKGMARQLDLEELEVISPSGREVIQLK
;
A
#
# COMPACT_ATOMS: atom_id res chain seq x y z
N MET A 1 15.20 31.63 12.77
CA MET A 1 15.19 30.23 12.31
C MET A 1 13.71 29.87 12.18
N ALA A 2 13.19 29.83 10.95
CA ALA A 2 11.75 29.85 10.70
C ALA A 2 11.18 28.43 10.79
N GLU A 3 10.48 28.14 11.89
CA GLU A 3 9.57 27.00 12.01
C GLU A 3 8.36 27.24 11.11
N SER A 4 8.38 26.66 9.90
CA SER A 4 7.22 26.61 9.00
C SER A 4 6.52 25.26 9.15
N LEU A 5 5.72 25.09 10.21
CA LEU A 5 4.76 23.99 10.31
C LEU A 5 3.44 24.47 9.72
N LYS A 6 3.42 24.64 8.39
CA LYS A 6 2.18 24.85 7.63
C LYS A 6 1.41 23.52 7.62
N GLY A 7 0.33 23.48 8.38
CA GLY A 7 -0.71 22.47 8.24
C GLY A 7 -1.28 22.49 6.81
N GLY A 8 -0.93 21.46 6.05
CA GLY A 8 -1.45 21.18 4.71
C GLY A 8 -0.84 19.95 4.04
N SER A 9 -0.17 19.09 4.79
CA SER A 9 0.90 18.21 4.29
C SER A 9 0.62 16.70 4.40
N GLY A 10 -0.48 16.28 5.04
CA GLY A 10 -0.68 14.86 5.37
C GLY A 10 -0.92 13.90 4.19
N LEU A 11 -1.09 14.39 2.95
CA LEU A 11 -1.26 13.58 1.74
C LEU A 11 0.00 13.63 0.87
N THR A 12 0.56 14.82 0.65
CA THR A 12 1.75 15.02 -0.18
C THR A 12 2.97 14.30 0.39
N ASP A 13 3.19 14.41 1.71
CA ASP A 13 4.29 13.75 2.40
C ASP A 13 4.17 12.22 2.37
N VAL A 14 2.93 11.72 2.35
CA VAL A 14 2.63 10.28 2.33
C VAL A 14 2.92 9.67 0.96
N PHE A 15 2.68 10.41 -0.13
CA PHE A 15 3.13 10.02 -1.47
C PHE A 15 4.62 10.33 -1.71
N GLN A 16 5.21 11.26 -0.96
CA GLN A 16 6.64 11.57 -1.06
C GLN A 16 7.48 10.38 -0.61
N ASP A 17 7.09 9.71 0.46
CA ASP A 17 7.76 8.50 0.96
C ASP A 17 7.70 7.34 -0.08
N LEU A 18 6.58 7.21 -0.80
CA LEU A 18 6.50 6.33 -1.98
C LEU A 18 7.43 6.78 -3.11
N ALA A 19 7.50 8.08 -3.40
CA ALA A 19 8.37 8.62 -4.43
C ALA A 19 9.86 8.39 -4.11
N GLU A 20 10.28 8.59 -2.85
CA GLU A 20 11.64 8.29 -2.39
C GLU A 20 11.95 6.80 -2.53
N TYR A 21 11.03 5.92 -2.14
CA TYR A 21 11.18 4.48 -2.31
C TYR A 21 11.32 4.09 -3.80
N ARG A 22 10.57 4.74 -4.70
CA ARG A 22 10.73 4.55 -6.16
C ARG A 22 12.10 4.98 -6.64
N GLN A 23 12.60 6.12 -6.17
CA GLN A 23 13.93 6.59 -6.54
C GLN A 23 15.03 5.64 -6.05
N GLN A 24 14.89 5.09 -4.83
CA GLN A 24 15.81 4.09 -4.29
C GLN A 24 15.85 2.80 -5.14
N LEU A 25 14.69 2.40 -5.67
CA LEU A 25 14.58 1.25 -6.57
C LEU A 25 14.93 1.57 -8.04
N GLY A 26 15.22 2.83 -8.38
CA GLY A 26 15.46 3.26 -9.75
C GLY A 26 14.22 3.19 -10.65
N LEU A 27 13.02 3.25 -10.07
CA LEU A 27 11.75 3.21 -10.79
C LEU A 27 11.38 4.60 -11.33
N PRO A 28 10.68 4.67 -12.48
CA PRO A 28 10.15 5.93 -12.99
C PRO A 28 9.17 6.56 -12.00
N ILE A 29 8.94 7.88 -12.13
CA ILE A 29 8.01 8.62 -11.26
C ILE A 29 6.60 8.01 -11.43
N ALA A 30 5.90 7.81 -10.31
CA ALA A 30 4.54 7.26 -10.31
C ALA A 30 3.62 8.04 -11.26
N GLY A 31 2.91 7.34 -12.13
CA GLY A 31 2.01 7.94 -13.12
C GLY A 31 2.68 8.52 -14.37
N SER A 32 3.99 8.36 -14.56
CA SER A 32 4.66 8.70 -15.82
C SER A 32 4.26 7.75 -16.96
N GLU A 33 4.47 8.13 -18.21
CA GLU A 33 4.16 7.26 -19.37
C GLU A 33 4.95 5.94 -19.38
N ASP A 34 6.16 5.97 -18.82
CA ASP A 34 7.02 4.78 -18.64
C ASP A 34 6.66 3.98 -17.37
N ASP A 35 5.75 4.51 -16.54
CA ASP A 35 5.38 3.90 -15.28
C ASP A 35 4.44 2.70 -15.46
N ARG A 36 5.05 1.51 -15.43
CA ARG A 36 4.34 0.23 -15.33
C ARG A 36 4.41 -0.38 -13.94
N SER A 37 5.03 0.32 -12.99
CA SER A 37 5.29 -0.17 -11.64
C SER A 37 4.34 0.49 -10.67
N THR A 38 3.77 -0.30 -9.77
CA THR A 38 2.90 0.22 -8.72
C THR A 38 3.55 -0.11 -7.40
N VAL A 39 3.65 0.89 -6.54
CA VAL A 39 4.11 0.76 -5.17
C VAL A 39 3.00 1.18 -4.22
N ALA A 40 2.99 0.46 -3.11
CA ALA A 40 2.07 0.62 -2.03
C ALA A 40 2.86 0.66 -0.72
N LYS A 41 2.40 1.45 0.24
CA LYS A 41 2.90 1.45 1.60
C LYS A 41 1.77 1.10 2.53
N LEU A 42 1.94 0.06 3.33
CA LEU A 42 1.03 -0.33 4.37
C LEU A 42 1.62 0.04 5.72
N GLU A 43 0.98 0.93 6.44
CA GLU A 43 1.34 1.34 7.78
C GLU A 43 0.37 0.69 8.77
N ILE A 44 0.85 -0.05 9.76
CA ILE A 44 0.03 -0.67 10.79
C ILE A 44 0.68 -0.39 12.14
N GLY A 45 0.00 0.38 12.99
CA GLY A 45 0.59 0.93 14.20
C GLY A 45 1.85 1.75 13.86
N ASP A 46 2.98 1.44 14.49
CA ASP A 46 4.27 2.10 14.27
C ASP A 46 5.13 1.45 13.16
N ARG A 47 4.58 0.49 12.40
CA ARG A 47 5.32 -0.27 11.38
C ARG A 47 4.84 0.07 9.97
N GLY A 48 5.76 0.46 9.09
CA GLY A 48 5.51 0.68 7.66
C GLY A 48 6.10 -0.44 6.80
N PHE A 49 5.35 -0.91 5.81
CA PHE A 49 5.73 -1.96 4.88
C PHE A 49 5.53 -1.49 3.44
N PHE A 50 6.55 -1.59 2.60
CA PHE A 50 6.49 -1.14 1.21
C PHE A 50 6.30 -2.33 0.27
N GLY A 51 5.14 -2.43 -0.35
CA GLY A 51 4.85 -3.42 -1.38
C GLY A 51 5.03 -2.87 -2.78
N ILE A 52 5.42 -3.74 -3.71
CA ILE A 52 5.59 -3.43 -5.12
C ILE A 52 4.96 -4.53 -5.98
N ASN A 53 4.39 -4.15 -7.12
CA ASN A 53 3.81 -5.10 -8.06
C ASN A 53 4.87 -6.14 -8.49
N SER A 54 4.49 -7.42 -8.61
CA SER A 54 5.44 -8.50 -8.88
C SER A 54 6.23 -8.31 -10.17
N SER A 55 5.67 -7.62 -11.17
CA SER A 55 6.36 -7.35 -12.44
C SER A 55 7.56 -6.41 -12.28
N SER A 56 7.58 -5.59 -11.24
CA SER A 56 8.65 -4.63 -10.95
C SER A 56 9.35 -4.93 -9.62
N ASN A 57 8.96 -6.02 -8.96
CA ASN A 57 9.52 -6.42 -7.68
C ASN A 57 10.88 -7.10 -7.91
N PRO A 58 12.00 -6.52 -7.42
CA PRO A 58 13.30 -7.18 -7.52
C PRO A 58 13.39 -8.45 -6.66
N ASN A 59 12.52 -8.60 -5.66
CA ASN A 59 12.45 -9.76 -4.78
C ASN A 59 11.00 -10.27 -4.66
N PRO A 60 10.47 -10.98 -5.68
CA PRO A 60 9.11 -11.48 -5.65
C PRO A 60 8.95 -12.51 -4.54
N ARG A 61 7.99 -12.27 -3.64
CA ARG A 61 7.68 -13.18 -2.53
C ARG A 61 6.40 -13.98 -2.79
N PRO A 62 6.30 -15.23 -2.31
CA PRO A 62 5.06 -15.98 -2.39
C PRO A 62 4.03 -15.37 -1.42
N ILE A 63 2.91 -14.87 -1.96
CA ILE A 63 1.79 -14.44 -1.14
C ILE A 63 1.10 -15.67 -0.56
N THR A 64 1.12 -15.85 0.75
CA THR A 64 0.45 -16.93 1.48
C THR A 64 -0.98 -16.56 1.89
N LEU A 65 -1.30 -15.25 1.96
CA LEU A 65 -2.64 -14.76 2.25
C LEU A 65 -3.65 -15.23 1.18
N ARG A 66 -4.88 -15.53 1.60
CA ARG A 66 -5.96 -15.84 0.67
C ARG A 66 -6.42 -14.57 -0.03
N VAL A 67 -6.11 -14.47 -1.31
CA VAL A 67 -6.49 -13.35 -2.18
C VAL A 67 -6.75 -13.87 -3.59
N ASN A 68 -7.57 -13.16 -4.35
CA ASN A 68 -7.80 -13.47 -5.76
C ASN A 68 -6.46 -13.47 -6.54
N PRO A 69 -6.32 -14.35 -7.55
CA PRO A 69 -5.05 -14.51 -8.28
C PRO A 69 -4.57 -13.23 -8.94
N ILE A 70 -5.47 -12.33 -9.35
CA ILE A 70 -5.15 -11.03 -9.92
C ILE A 70 -4.45 -10.15 -8.88
N SER A 71 -5.11 -9.91 -7.74
CA SER A 71 -4.55 -9.07 -6.67
C SER A 71 -3.29 -9.66 -6.04
N ARG A 72 -3.04 -10.97 -6.19
CA ARG A 72 -1.87 -11.65 -5.63
C ARG A 72 -0.53 -11.10 -6.16
N SER A 73 -0.50 -10.57 -7.38
CA SER A 73 0.72 -10.00 -7.97
C SER A 73 0.81 -8.47 -7.84
N HIS A 74 -0.11 -7.87 -7.09
CA HIS A 74 -0.20 -6.43 -6.95
C HIS A 74 0.55 -5.93 -5.70
N ALA A 75 0.87 -4.64 -5.70
CA ALA A 75 1.67 -4.00 -4.65
C ALA A 75 1.02 -4.09 -3.27
N GLU A 76 -0.30 -3.99 -3.23
CA GLU A 76 -1.11 -4.07 -2.02
C GLU A 76 -1.01 -5.44 -1.36
N ALA A 77 -1.03 -6.51 -2.16
CA ALA A 77 -0.88 -7.87 -1.65
C ALA A 77 0.53 -8.13 -1.15
N ASP A 78 1.55 -7.62 -1.84
CA ASP A 78 2.93 -7.70 -1.36
C ASP A 78 3.07 -6.99 0.00
N ALA A 79 2.56 -5.76 0.14
CA ALA A 79 2.60 -4.98 1.38
C ALA A 79 1.89 -5.69 2.55
N LEU A 80 0.66 -6.17 2.31
CA LEU A 80 -0.12 -6.94 3.29
C LEU A 80 0.56 -8.25 3.66
N GLN A 81 1.20 -8.92 2.70
CA GLN A 81 1.97 -10.12 2.97
C GLN A 81 3.18 -9.84 3.85
N GLN A 82 3.89 -8.73 3.65
CA GLN A 82 5.03 -8.40 4.53
C GLN A 82 4.56 -8.14 5.96
N ALA A 83 3.45 -7.42 6.13
CA ALA A 83 2.86 -7.21 7.45
C ALA A 83 2.48 -8.54 8.12
N PHE A 84 1.90 -9.47 7.35
CA PHE A 84 1.53 -10.79 7.85
C PHE A 84 2.75 -11.63 8.23
N ASP A 85 3.78 -11.64 7.38
CA ASP A 85 5.05 -12.34 7.61
C ASP A 85 5.79 -11.76 8.83
N ALA A 86 5.73 -10.45 8.99
CA ALA A 86 6.23 -9.71 10.13
C ALA A 86 5.43 -9.94 11.43
N GLY A 87 4.37 -10.76 11.39
CA GLY A 87 3.53 -11.10 12.53
C GLY A 87 2.60 -9.98 13.00
N VAL A 88 2.41 -8.93 12.20
CA VAL A 88 1.53 -7.81 12.56
C VAL A 88 0.08 -8.24 12.38
N ARG A 89 -0.72 -8.09 13.43
CA ARG A 89 -2.14 -8.44 13.42
C ARG A 89 -2.92 -7.46 14.30
N GLY A 90 -4.14 -7.14 13.90
CA GLY A 90 -5.03 -6.25 14.64
C GLY A 90 -4.70 -4.76 14.48
N GLY A 91 -5.62 -3.91 14.94
CA GLY A 91 -5.47 -2.47 14.92
C GLY A 91 -5.93 -1.81 13.64
N ARG A 92 -5.48 -0.57 13.46
CA ARG A 92 -5.77 0.27 12.29
C ARG A 92 -4.59 0.26 11.35
N ALA A 93 -4.86 0.00 10.08
CA ALA A 93 -3.90 0.00 9.01
C ALA A 93 -4.17 1.15 8.03
N ARG A 94 -3.13 1.64 7.38
CA ARG A 94 -3.18 2.68 6.37
C ARG A 94 -2.42 2.22 5.14
N LEU A 95 -3.14 1.96 4.06
CA LEU A 95 -2.60 1.52 2.79
C LEU A 95 -2.55 2.70 1.82
N VAL A 96 -1.38 3.21 1.59
CA VAL A 96 -1.09 4.26 0.61
C VAL A 96 -0.69 3.59 -0.70
N VAL A 97 -1.27 4.02 -1.81
CA VAL A 97 -0.95 3.49 -3.15
C VAL A 97 -0.71 4.65 -4.10
N ASP A 98 0.36 4.58 -4.89
CA ASP A 98 0.65 5.65 -5.86
C ASP A 98 -0.35 5.68 -7.03
N ARG A 99 -1.10 4.59 -7.21
CA ARG A 99 -2.10 4.40 -8.26
C ARG A 99 -3.42 3.88 -7.67
N ASP A 100 -4.54 4.24 -8.30
CA ASP A 100 -5.86 3.78 -7.87
C ASP A 100 -5.97 2.26 -7.84
N LEU A 101 -6.69 1.73 -6.83
CA LEU A 101 -6.89 0.29 -6.68
C LEU A 101 -7.67 -0.27 -7.87
N CYS A 102 -7.18 -1.37 -8.46
CA CYS A 102 -7.97 -2.06 -9.47
C CYS A 102 -9.25 -2.64 -8.86
N ARG A 103 -10.26 -2.93 -9.70
CA ARG A 103 -11.50 -3.58 -9.26
C ARG A 103 -11.26 -4.87 -8.48
N ALA A 104 -10.19 -5.62 -8.77
CA ALA A 104 -9.88 -6.84 -8.04
C ALA A 104 -9.39 -6.57 -6.60
N CYS A 105 -8.52 -5.58 -6.44
CA CYS A 105 -7.96 -5.20 -5.14
C CYS A 105 -8.99 -4.50 -4.26
N GLY A 106 -9.71 -3.51 -4.81
CA GLY A 106 -10.75 -2.76 -4.12
C GLY A 106 -12.11 -3.46 -4.13
N GLN A 107 -12.83 -3.36 -5.25
CA GLN A 107 -14.24 -3.80 -5.36
C GLN A 107 -14.48 -5.30 -5.12
N ASN A 108 -13.61 -6.18 -5.59
CA ASN A 108 -13.72 -7.63 -5.35
C ASN A 108 -13.17 -8.05 -3.98
N GLY A 109 -12.79 -7.07 -3.15
CA GLY A 109 -12.41 -7.30 -1.76
C GLY A 109 -11.09 -8.04 -1.60
N GLY A 110 -10.16 -7.99 -2.56
CA GLY A 110 -8.84 -8.58 -2.40
C GLY A 110 -8.11 -8.01 -1.18
N VAL A 111 -8.00 -6.68 -1.12
CA VAL A 111 -7.39 -5.95 0.01
C VAL A 111 -8.19 -6.15 1.30
N LYS A 112 -9.53 -6.03 1.22
CA LYS A 112 -10.43 -6.24 2.36
C LYS A 112 -10.30 -7.65 2.97
N GLY A 113 -10.22 -8.68 2.12
CA GLY A 113 -10.10 -10.07 2.54
C GLY A 113 -8.75 -10.39 3.17
N MET A 114 -7.67 -9.80 2.64
CA MET A 114 -6.34 -9.88 3.27
C MET A 114 -6.31 -9.14 4.60
N ALA A 115 -6.85 -7.93 4.67
CA ALA A 115 -6.88 -7.14 5.90
C ALA A 115 -7.67 -7.84 7.03
N ARG A 116 -8.76 -8.56 6.70
CA ARG A 116 -9.46 -9.42 7.66
C ARG A 116 -8.61 -10.59 8.17
N GLN A 117 -7.75 -11.16 7.34
CA GLN A 117 -6.83 -12.24 7.76
C GLN A 117 -5.72 -11.72 8.67
N LEU A 118 -5.35 -10.45 8.54
CA LEU A 118 -4.49 -9.73 9.48
C LEU A 118 -5.26 -9.28 10.74
N ASP A 119 -6.53 -9.64 10.90
CA ASP A 119 -7.38 -9.28 12.05
C ASP A 119 -7.57 -7.76 12.26
N LEU A 120 -7.32 -6.96 11.22
CA LEU A 120 -7.43 -5.50 11.27
C LEU A 120 -8.86 -5.05 11.58
N GLU A 121 -8.97 -3.95 12.31
CA GLU A 121 -10.23 -3.31 12.67
C GLU A 121 -10.65 -2.30 11.60
N GLU A 122 -9.68 -1.52 11.12
CA GLU A 122 -9.86 -0.46 10.14
C GLU A 122 -8.72 -0.48 9.14
N LEU A 123 -9.04 -0.24 7.87
CA LEU A 123 -8.07 -0.03 6.81
C LEU A 123 -8.36 1.28 6.08
N GLU A 124 -7.51 2.27 6.25
CA GLU A 124 -7.54 3.51 5.48
C GLU A 124 -6.74 3.33 4.18
N VAL A 125 -7.41 3.32 3.04
CA VAL A 125 -6.79 3.32 1.72
C VAL A 125 -6.60 4.76 1.24
N ILE A 126 -5.39 5.13 0.84
CA ILE A 126 -5.06 6.44 0.27
C ILE A 126 -4.53 6.24 -1.13
N SER A 127 -5.22 6.81 -2.08
CA SER A 127 -4.89 6.78 -3.50
C SER A 127 -4.83 8.21 -4.04
N PRO A 128 -4.21 8.45 -5.21
CA PRO A 128 -4.25 9.77 -5.85
C PRO A 128 -5.69 10.27 -6.13
N SER A 129 -6.66 9.37 -6.28
CA SER A 129 -8.07 9.72 -6.47
C SER A 129 -8.77 10.14 -5.18
N GLY A 130 -8.20 9.81 -4.02
CA GLY A 130 -8.77 10.13 -2.72
C GLY A 130 -8.46 9.08 -1.65
N ARG A 131 -9.06 9.28 -0.48
CA ARG A 131 -8.96 8.38 0.66
C ARG A 131 -10.28 7.65 0.89
N GLU A 132 -10.20 6.37 1.17
CA GLU A 132 -11.33 5.50 1.48
C GLU A 132 -11.03 4.73 2.76
N VAL A 133 -11.88 4.87 3.79
CA VAL A 133 -11.73 4.12 5.04
C VAL A 133 -12.65 2.92 5.01
N ILE A 134 -12.07 1.73 5.12
CA ILE A 134 -12.75 0.45 5.11
C ILE A 134 -12.79 -0.09 6.54
N GLN A 135 -13.98 -0.11 7.14
CA GLN A 135 -14.20 -0.78 8.42
C GLN A 135 -14.34 -2.30 8.22
N LEU A 136 -13.59 -3.06 9.01
CA LEU A 136 -13.52 -4.52 8.94
C LEU A 136 -14.20 -5.20 10.11
N LYS A 137 -14.28 -4.50 11.26
CA LYS A 137 -14.97 -4.89 12.49
C LYS A 137 -15.94 -3.80 12.94
#